data_AF-A0AA96DXL6-F1
#
_entry.id   AF-A0AA96DXL6-F1
#
_cell.length_a   1.000
_cell.length_b   1.000
_cell.length_c   1.000
_cell.angle_alpha   90.00
_cell.angle_beta   90.00
_cell.angle_gamma   90.00
#
_symmetry.space_group_name_H-M   'P 1'
#
loop_
_entity.id
_entity.type
_entity.pdbx_description
1 polymer ?
#
loop_
_entity_poly.entity_id
_entity_poly.type
_entity_poly.pdbx_seq_one_letter_code
_entity_poly.pdbx_strand_id
1 'polypeptide(L)'
;MRKLIFLTILSSLFFTNSFAYQFALNSKDKNLINNSKQKSAILKRLEKYSEFKNETKNLDIDKKLGKVNFFINKTLPEFDTQSVGIDDYWMTPKEFFIKGFGDCEDYAIAKYFTLLELGVKKESLYLAVVNVKASAGKHMVLLYVENKNSSPLVLDNLSFRVLPFSKRDDLTPVVAFNELNAYEFTKDKFTQLVTIDWQNNNKWDRVLNRVYKLNE
;
A
#
# COMPACT_ATOMS: atom_id res chain seq x y z
N MET A 1 15.54 63.44 4.90
CA MET A 1 16.25 62.15 4.72
C MET A 1 15.73 61.15 5.75
N ARG A 2 14.93 60.16 5.33
CA ARG A 2 14.62 58.95 6.11
C ARG A 2 14.58 57.78 5.14
N LYS A 3 15.61 56.92 5.18
CA LYS A 3 15.65 55.66 4.42
C LYS A 3 14.81 54.63 5.19
N LEU A 4 13.71 54.16 4.59
CA LEU A 4 13.03 52.95 5.03
C LEU A 4 13.84 51.74 4.51
N ILE A 5 14.36 50.91 5.40
CA ILE A 5 14.98 49.63 5.07
C ILE A 5 13.87 48.57 5.14
N PHE A 6 13.44 48.05 3.99
CA PHE A 6 12.61 46.86 3.93
C PHE A 6 13.52 45.64 4.13
N LEU A 7 13.43 45.02 5.31
CA LEU A 7 14.06 43.74 5.58
C LEU A 7 13.12 42.63 5.10
N THR A 8 13.27 42.19 3.85
CA THR A 8 12.58 40.99 3.37
C THR A 8 13.28 39.77 3.98
N ILE A 9 12.66 39.20 5.01
CA ILE A 9 13.02 37.88 5.53
C ILE A 9 12.59 36.87 4.46
N LEU A 10 13.54 36.49 3.61
CA LEU A 10 13.40 35.38 2.69
C LEU A 10 13.38 34.10 3.53
N SER A 11 12.20 33.67 3.97
CA SER A 11 12.08 32.35 4.60
C SER A 11 12.34 31.30 3.52
N SER A 12 13.57 30.79 3.47
CA SER A 12 13.86 29.54 2.80
C SER A 12 13.08 28.45 3.52
N LEU A 13 11.91 28.11 2.95
CA LEU A 13 11.21 26.86 3.25
C LEU A 13 12.16 25.72 2.90
N PHE A 14 12.93 25.26 3.89
CA PHE A 14 13.57 23.96 3.82
C PHE A 14 12.44 22.94 3.75
N PHE A 15 12.08 22.52 2.54
CA PHE A 15 11.35 21.27 2.34
C PHE A 15 12.24 20.17 2.92
N THR A 16 11.95 19.76 4.15
CA THR A 16 12.43 18.48 4.64
C THR A 16 11.80 17.44 3.72
N ASN A 17 12.60 16.92 2.78
CA ASN A 17 12.26 15.71 2.05
C ASN A 17 12.11 14.61 3.10
N SER A 18 10.90 14.48 3.62
CA SER A 18 10.47 13.32 4.37
C SER A 18 10.79 12.14 3.49
N PHE A 19 11.64 11.21 3.95
CA PHE A 19 12.11 10.06 3.19
C PHE A 19 10.93 9.37 2.51
N ALA A 20 10.70 9.69 1.24
CA ALA A 20 9.68 9.05 0.46
C ALA A 20 10.20 7.63 0.19
N TYR A 21 9.38 6.64 0.51
CA TYR A 21 9.66 5.27 0.10
C TYR A 21 9.97 5.26 -1.41
N GLN A 22 11.10 4.64 -1.78
CA GLN A 22 11.48 4.44 -3.17
C GLN A 22 11.77 2.96 -3.40
N PHE A 23 11.15 2.39 -4.43
CA PHE A 23 11.44 1.02 -4.81
C PHE A 23 12.81 0.96 -5.49
N ALA A 24 13.77 0.29 -4.85
CA ALA A 24 15.11 0.07 -5.40
C ALA A 24 15.66 -1.29 -4.98
N LEU A 25 16.22 -2.04 -5.93
CA LEU A 25 16.81 -3.36 -5.65
C LEU A 25 18.18 -3.20 -5.00
N ASN A 26 18.39 -3.88 -3.87
CA ASN A 26 19.67 -3.99 -3.20
C ASN A 26 20.52 -5.14 -3.80
N SER A 27 21.72 -5.39 -3.26
CA SER A 27 22.62 -6.45 -3.74
C SER A 27 22.06 -7.86 -3.51
N LYS A 28 21.32 -8.09 -2.40
CA LYS A 28 20.66 -9.37 -2.08
C LYS A 28 19.56 -9.68 -3.10
N ASP A 29 18.73 -8.69 -3.43
CA ASP A 29 17.68 -8.82 -4.45
C ASP A 29 18.27 -9.18 -5.82
N LYS A 30 19.33 -8.47 -6.24
CA LYS A 30 20.02 -8.72 -7.51
C LYS A 30 20.62 -10.12 -7.56
N ASN A 31 21.22 -10.58 -6.46
CA ASN A 31 21.77 -11.93 -6.35
C ASN A 31 20.65 -12.98 -6.47
N LEU A 32 19.55 -12.82 -5.73
CA LEU A 32 18.37 -13.68 -5.79
C LEU A 32 17.81 -13.78 -7.22
N ILE A 33 17.65 -12.64 -7.90
CA ILE A 33 17.16 -12.58 -9.28
C ILE A 33 18.13 -13.27 -10.24
N ASN A 34 19.44 -13.02 -10.09
CA ASN A 34 20.47 -13.59 -10.96
C ASN A 34 20.55 -15.11 -10.89
N ASN A 35 20.26 -15.69 -9.73
CA ASN A 35 20.28 -17.13 -9.49
C ASN A 35 18.91 -17.81 -9.72
N SER A 36 17.86 -17.05 -10.04
CA SER A 36 16.52 -17.60 -10.28
C SER A 36 16.38 -18.19 -11.67
N LYS A 37 15.78 -19.37 -11.77
CA LYS A 37 15.35 -19.97 -13.05
C LYS A 37 14.35 -19.07 -13.81
N GLN A 38 13.64 -18.19 -13.09
CA GLN A 38 12.66 -17.26 -13.64
C GLN A 38 13.22 -15.85 -13.89
N LYS A 39 14.55 -15.66 -13.87
CA LYS A 39 15.22 -14.36 -14.01
C LYS A 39 14.60 -13.44 -15.07
N SER A 40 14.41 -13.93 -16.29
CA SER A 40 13.86 -13.14 -17.41
C SER A 40 12.44 -12.63 -17.11
N ALA A 41 11.57 -13.49 -16.55
CA ALA A 41 10.21 -13.11 -16.17
C ALA A 41 10.20 -12.08 -15.04
N ILE A 42 11.10 -12.22 -14.06
CA ILE A 42 11.23 -11.27 -12.95
C ILE A 42 11.68 -9.90 -13.46
N LEU A 43 12.74 -9.86 -14.28
CA LEU A 43 13.25 -8.61 -14.86
C LEU A 43 12.19 -7.90 -15.70
N LYS A 44 11.44 -8.63 -16.54
CA LYS A 44 10.33 -8.07 -17.32
C LYS A 44 9.21 -7.51 -16.45
N ARG A 45 8.92 -8.14 -15.30
CA ARG A 45 7.92 -7.64 -14.35
C ARG A 45 8.39 -6.33 -13.70
N LEU A 46 9.65 -6.27 -13.31
CA LEU A 46 10.26 -5.08 -12.69
C LEU A 46 10.39 -3.91 -13.68
N GLU A 47 10.72 -4.19 -14.93
CA GLU A 47 10.71 -3.21 -16.03
C GLU A 47 9.31 -2.61 -16.22
N LYS A 48 8.29 -3.47 -16.39
CA LYS A 48 6.90 -3.04 -16.50
C LYS A 48 6.42 -2.23 -15.29
N TYR A 49 6.87 -2.59 -14.09
CA TYR A 49 6.54 -1.84 -12.88
C TYR A 49 7.18 -0.44 -12.89
N SER A 50 8.42 -0.32 -13.36
CA SER A 50 9.09 0.97 -13.54
C SER A 50 8.36 1.86 -14.55
N GLU A 51 8.03 1.33 -15.73
CA GLU A 51 7.26 2.01 -16.78
C GLU A 51 5.91 2.49 -16.27
N PHE A 52 5.16 1.58 -15.64
CA PHE A 52 3.86 1.88 -15.03
C PHE A 52 3.93 3.04 -14.04
N LYS A 53 4.95 3.07 -13.16
CA LYS A 53 5.10 4.16 -12.19
C LYS A 53 5.35 5.50 -12.88
N ASN A 54 6.19 5.52 -13.91
CA ASN A 54 6.47 6.74 -14.67
C ASN A 54 5.21 7.29 -15.35
N GLU A 55 4.39 6.42 -15.95
CA GLU A 55 3.12 6.81 -16.58
C GLU A 55 2.03 7.26 -15.60
N THR A 56 2.15 6.88 -14.33
CA THR A 56 1.10 7.07 -13.31
C THR A 56 1.41 8.25 -12.37
N LYS A 57 2.69 8.64 -12.22
CA LYS A 57 3.17 9.62 -11.24
C LYS A 57 2.41 10.96 -11.25
N ASN A 58 2.07 11.47 -12.43
CA ASN A 58 1.47 12.80 -12.62
C ASN A 58 -0.05 12.77 -12.83
N LEU A 59 -0.70 11.63 -12.60
CA LEU A 59 -2.15 11.52 -12.76
C LEU A 59 -2.91 12.06 -11.54
N ASP A 60 -4.17 12.41 -11.75
CA ASP A 60 -5.11 12.72 -10.67
C ASP A 60 -5.34 11.51 -9.76
N ILE A 61 -5.77 11.76 -8.53
CA ILE A 61 -5.88 10.72 -7.50
C ILE A 61 -6.74 9.52 -7.95
N ASP A 62 -7.93 9.74 -8.52
CA ASP A 62 -8.81 8.65 -8.95
C ASP A 62 -8.16 7.76 -10.01
N LYS A 63 -7.45 8.38 -10.97
CA LYS A 63 -6.71 7.67 -12.00
C LYS A 63 -5.53 6.90 -11.42
N LYS A 64 -4.82 7.47 -10.44
CA LYS A 64 -3.74 6.77 -9.71
C LYS A 64 -4.28 5.53 -9.00
N LEU A 65 -5.34 5.66 -8.21
CA LEU A 65 -5.95 4.56 -7.48
C LEU A 65 -6.40 3.44 -8.42
N GLY A 66 -7.12 3.81 -9.48
CA GLY A 66 -7.58 2.87 -10.50
C GLY A 66 -6.43 2.15 -11.22
N LYS A 67 -5.41 2.89 -11.68
CA LYS A 67 -4.25 2.30 -12.36
C LYS A 67 -3.41 1.41 -11.45
N VAL A 68 -3.17 1.81 -10.21
CA VAL A 68 -2.42 1.00 -9.22
C VAL A 68 -3.17 -0.29 -8.93
N ASN A 69 -4.47 -0.20 -8.61
CA ASN A 69 -5.29 -1.38 -8.35
C ASN A 69 -5.26 -2.35 -9.54
N PHE A 70 -5.48 -1.82 -10.75
CA PHE A 70 -5.49 -2.62 -11.97
C PHE A 70 -4.13 -3.25 -12.30
N PHE A 71 -3.03 -2.51 -12.14
CA PHE A 71 -1.69 -3.01 -12.44
C PHE A 71 -1.31 -4.15 -11.49
N ILE A 72 -1.50 -3.97 -10.18
CA ILE A 72 -1.12 -4.95 -9.17
C ILE A 72 -2.02 -6.19 -9.23
N ASN A 73 -3.31 -6.03 -9.53
CA ASN A 73 -4.24 -7.16 -9.70
C ASN A 73 -3.92 -8.06 -10.91
N LYS A 74 -2.98 -7.69 -11.79
CA LYS A 74 -2.49 -8.57 -12.86
C LYS A 74 -1.43 -9.58 -12.40
N THR A 75 -0.88 -9.40 -11.19
CA THR A 75 -0.03 -10.41 -10.57
C THR A 75 -0.84 -11.69 -10.35
N LEU A 76 -0.19 -12.86 -10.34
CA LEU A 76 -0.90 -14.12 -10.09
C LEU A 76 -1.32 -14.18 -8.61
N PRO A 77 -2.57 -14.52 -8.28
CA PRO A 77 -2.92 -14.77 -6.89
C PRO A 77 -2.29 -16.10 -6.41
N GLU A 78 -1.93 -16.16 -5.14
CA GLU A 78 -1.52 -17.40 -4.48
C GLU A 78 -2.79 -18.24 -4.22
N PHE A 79 -2.95 -19.33 -4.97
CA PHE A 79 -4.03 -20.28 -4.76
C PHE A 79 -3.49 -21.44 -3.93
N ASP A 80 -3.44 -21.29 -2.60
CA ASP A 80 -3.41 -22.48 -1.75
C ASP A 80 -4.84 -22.86 -1.40
N THR A 81 -5.14 -24.15 -1.50
CA THR A 81 -6.45 -24.69 -1.10
C THR A 81 -6.63 -24.68 0.43
N GLN A 82 -5.57 -24.30 1.17
CA GLN A 82 -5.54 -24.18 2.63
C GLN A 82 -5.37 -22.74 3.15
N SER A 83 -4.93 -21.77 2.32
CA SER A 83 -4.62 -20.40 2.75
C SER A 83 -5.76 -19.40 2.45
N VAL A 84 -6.99 -19.73 2.86
CA VAL A 84 -8.09 -18.74 2.80
C VAL A 84 -7.92 -17.77 3.96
N GLY A 85 -7.04 -16.77 3.83
CA GLY A 85 -6.82 -15.80 4.90
C GLY A 85 -5.60 -14.91 4.72
N ILE A 86 -5.24 -14.26 5.83
CA ILE A 86 -4.04 -13.45 6.00
C ILE A 86 -2.96 -14.40 6.55
N ASP A 87 -1.86 -14.57 5.81
CA ASP A 87 -0.71 -15.40 6.16
C ASP A 87 0.11 -14.81 7.32
N ASP A 88 0.99 -15.64 7.87
CA ASP A 88 1.99 -15.28 8.86
C ASP A 88 3.16 -14.48 8.29
N TYR A 89 3.40 -14.58 6.99
CA TYR A 89 4.47 -13.87 6.30
C TYR A 89 3.96 -12.80 5.34
N TRP A 90 4.08 -11.54 5.77
CA TRP A 90 3.73 -10.39 4.92
C TRP A 90 4.93 -9.96 4.08
N MET A 91 4.78 -9.98 2.76
CA MET A 91 5.86 -9.64 1.84
C MET A 91 6.14 -8.14 1.80
N THR A 92 7.40 -7.78 1.59
CA THR A 92 7.75 -6.44 1.13
C THR A 92 7.32 -6.25 -0.33
N PRO A 93 7.21 -5.01 -0.83
CA PRO A 93 6.95 -4.78 -2.25
C PRO A 93 7.99 -5.44 -3.17
N LYS A 94 9.27 -5.52 -2.75
CA LYS A 94 10.31 -6.16 -3.56
C LYS A 94 10.08 -7.65 -3.66
N GLU A 95 9.76 -8.29 -2.55
CA GLU A 95 9.42 -9.71 -2.52
C GLU A 95 8.20 -10.01 -3.39
N PHE A 96 7.13 -9.22 -3.28
CA PHE A 96 5.94 -9.37 -4.12
C PHE A 96 6.28 -9.32 -5.62
N PHE A 97 7.04 -8.32 -6.06
CA PHE A 97 7.44 -8.19 -7.47
C PHE A 97 8.51 -9.18 -7.91
N ILE A 98 9.31 -9.75 -7.01
CA ILE A 98 10.27 -10.82 -7.35
C ILE A 98 9.56 -12.17 -7.42
N LYS A 99 8.77 -12.52 -6.40
CA LYS A 99 7.98 -13.76 -6.29
C LYS A 99 6.95 -13.85 -7.42
N GLY A 100 6.21 -12.77 -7.68
CA GLY A 100 5.25 -12.68 -8.78
C GLY A 100 3.90 -13.31 -8.50
N PHE A 101 3.64 -13.64 -7.25
CA PHE A 101 2.36 -14.03 -6.70
C PHE A 101 2.33 -13.72 -5.20
N GLY A 102 1.15 -13.66 -4.61
CA GLY A 102 0.92 -13.40 -3.19
C GLY A 102 -0.56 -13.51 -2.84
N ASP A 103 -0.90 -13.31 -1.58
CA ASP A 103 -2.27 -13.37 -1.06
C ASP A 103 -2.88 -11.97 -0.85
N CYS A 104 -3.93 -11.84 -0.03
CA CYS A 104 -4.68 -10.59 0.05
C CYS A 104 -3.88 -9.40 0.63
N GLU A 105 -3.12 -9.62 1.69
CA GLU A 105 -2.31 -8.59 2.33
C GLU A 105 -1.14 -8.18 1.47
N ASP A 106 -0.53 -9.10 0.73
CA ASP A 106 0.63 -8.80 -0.09
C ASP A 106 0.25 -7.83 -1.21
N TYR A 107 -0.94 -7.99 -1.78
CA TYR A 107 -1.50 -7.05 -2.74
C TYR A 107 -1.80 -5.70 -2.09
N ALA A 108 -2.38 -5.69 -0.89
CA ALA A 108 -2.70 -4.45 -0.18
C ALA A 108 -1.43 -3.66 0.18
N ILE A 109 -0.38 -4.34 0.65
CA ILE A 109 0.93 -3.79 0.99
C ILE A 109 1.65 -3.28 -0.26
N ALA A 110 1.67 -4.06 -1.34
CA ALA A 110 2.24 -3.61 -2.61
C ALA A 110 1.54 -2.33 -3.11
N LYS A 111 0.20 -2.29 -3.07
CA LYS A 111 -0.57 -1.09 -3.45
C LYS A 111 -0.26 0.10 -2.53
N TYR A 112 -0.13 -0.12 -1.23
CA TYR A 112 0.18 0.91 -0.23
C TYR A 112 1.49 1.62 -0.59
N PHE A 113 2.58 0.85 -0.69
CA PHE A 113 3.90 1.39 -0.96
C PHE A 113 4.04 1.98 -2.38
N THR A 114 3.39 1.38 -3.38
CA THR A 114 3.33 1.98 -4.73
C THR A 114 2.65 3.35 -4.69
N LEU A 115 1.54 3.51 -3.97
CA LEU A 115 0.85 4.81 -3.88
C LEU A 115 1.67 5.86 -3.11
N LEU A 116 2.41 5.45 -2.07
CA LEU A 116 3.38 6.33 -1.40
C LEU A 116 4.45 6.83 -2.38
N GLU A 117 5.03 5.94 -3.18
CA GLU A 117 6.04 6.30 -4.19
C GLU A 117 5.47 7.23 -5.27
N LEU A 118 4.16 7.13 -5.55
CA LEU A 118 3.43 8.02 -6.46
C LEU A 118 2.94 9.33 -5.80
N GLY A 119 3.38 9.61 -4.58
CA GLY A 119 3.13 10.85 -3.85
C GLY A 119 1.79 10.93 -3.14
N VAL A 120 1.08 9.81 -2.96
CA VAL A 120 -0.13 9.79 -2.13
C VAL A 120 0.29 9.83 -0.66
N LYS A 121 -0.38 10.69 0.10
CA LYS A 121 -0.12 10.89 1.52
C LYS A 121 -0.42 9.61 2.32
N LYS A 122 0.50 9.20 3.18
CA LYS A 122 0.33 8.00 4.01
C LYS A 122 -0.84 8.11 4.99
N GLU A 123 -1.18 9.34 5.39
CA GLU A 123 -2.33 9.66 6.23
C GLU A 123 -3.67 9.32 5.55
N SER A 124 -3.68 9.20 4.23
CA SER A 124 -4.86 8.86 3.43
C SER A 124 -4.91 7.39 3.03
N LEU A 125 -3.93 6.57 3.43
CA LEU A 125 -3.85 5.16 3.05
C LEU A 125 -3.92 4.29 4.31
N TYR A 126 -4.83 3.33 4.32
CA TYR A 126 -5.03 2.39 5.43
C TYR A 126 -5.17 0.97 4.89
N LEU A 127 -4.36 0.04 5.40
CA LEU A 127 -4.67 -1.38 5.28
C LEU A 127 -5.91 -1.67 6.11
N ALA A 128 -6.82 -2.49 5.62
CA ALA A 128 -8.03 -2.84 6.36
C ALA A 128 -8.26 -4.34 6.33
N VAL A 129 -8.45 -4.91 7.52
CA VAL A 129 -8.98 -6.25 7.70
C VAL A 129 -10.49 -6.17 7.56
N VAL A 130 -11.05 -7.06 6.75
CA VAL A 130 -12.47 -7.18 6.48
C VAL A 130 -12.89 -8.65 6.51
N ASN A 131 -14.19 -8.91 6.68
CA ASN A 131 -14.76 -10.22 6.40
C ASN A 131 -15.32 -10.22 4.98
N VAL A 132 -15.21 -11.34 4.28
CA VAL A 132 -15.86 -11.56 2.98
C VAL A 132 -17.11 -12.40 3.18
N LYS A 133 -18.24 -11.97 2.62
CA LYS A 133 -19.52 -12.68 2.72
C LYS A 133 -19.37 -14.10 2.17
N ALA A 134 -19.90 -15.08 2.90
CA ALA A 134 -19.84 -16.50 2.57
C ALA A 134 -18.42 -17.10 2.48
N SER A 135 -17.42 -16.43 3.04
CA SER A 135 -16.09 -16.99 3.31
C SER A 135 -15.84 -17.02 4.82
N ALA A 136 -15.17 -18.06 5.30
CA ALA A 136 -14.77 -18.17 6.70
C ALA A 136 -13.51 -17.34 7.03
N GLY A 137 -12.74 -16.92 6.01
CA GLY A 137 -11.47 -16.23 6.17
C GLY A 137 -11.58 -14.72 6.33
N LYS A 138 -10.60 -14.14 7.04
CA LYS A 138 -10.33 -12.69 6.99
C LYS A 138 -9.70 -12.35 5.64
N HIS A 139 -9.95 -11.14 5.17
CA HIS A 139 -9.38 -10.60 3.94
C HIS A 139 -8.75 -9.25 4.23
N MET A 140 -7.70 -8.89 3.49
CA MET A 140 -7.08 -7.57 3.59
C MET A 140 -7.26 -6.78 2.29
N VAL A 141 -7.65 -5.52 2.45
CA VAL A 141 -7.77 -4.55 1.35
C VAL A 141 -6.99 -3.29 1.68
N LEU A 142 -6.71 -2.47 0.66
CA LEU A 142 -6.23 -1.12 0.88
C LEU A 142 -7.38 -0.13 0.76
N LEU A 143 -7.47 0.79 1.72
CA LEU A 143 -8.41 1.91 1.72
C LEU A 143 -7.68 3.20 1.36
N TYR A 144 -8.30 3.98 0.49
CA TYR A 144 -8.00 5.39 0.32
C TYR A 144 -9.06 6.24 1.04
N VAL A 145 -8.60 7.16 1.90
CA VAL A 145 -9.42 7.99 2.78
C VAL A 145 -9.10 9.45 2.52
N GLU A 146 -9.93 10.10 1.71
CA GLU A 146 -9.86 11.56 1.52
C GLU A 146 -10.40 12.27 2.76
N ASN A 147 -11.54 11.81 3.27
CA ASN A 147 -12.22 12.35 4.45
C ASN A 147 -12.73 11.21 5.32
N LYS A 148 -12.35 11.21 6.61
CA LYS A 148 -12.76 10.21 7.60
C LYS A 148 -14.28 10.14 7.82
N ASN A 149 -15.02 11.19 7.47
CA ASN A 149 -16.49 11.24 7.55
C ASN A 149 -17.20 10.76 6.26
N SER A 150 -16.48 10.16 5.32
CA SER A 150 -17.01 9.64 4.06
C SER A 150 -16.59 8.20 3.80
N SER A 151 -17.32 7.53 2.90
CA SER A 151 -17.06 6.13 2.59
C SER A 151 -15.69 6.00 1.92
N PRO A 152 -14.75 5.23 2.48
CA PRO A 152 -13.42 5.10 1.89
C PRO A 152 -13.47 4.34 0.57
N LEU A 153 -12.56 4.66 -0.34
CA LEU A 153 -12.40 3.91 -1.59
C LEU A 153 -11.61 2.62 -1.33
N VAL A 154 -12.08 1.51 -1.88
CA VAL A 154 -11.50 0.17 -1.67
C VAL A 154 -10.70 -0.25 -2.88
N LEU A 155 -9.42 -0.56 -2.67
CA LEU A 155 -8.52 -1.20 -3.62
C LEU A 155 -8.32 -2.66 -3.16
N ASP A 156 -8.86 -3.59 -3.93
CA ASP A 156 -9.01 -5.00 -3.56
C ASP A 156 -8.43 -5.92 -4.63
N ASN A 157 -7.79 -7.03 -4.28
CA ASN A 157 -7.36 -8.03 -5.26
C ASN A 157 -8.52 -8.89 -5.80
N LEU A 158 -9.66 -8.94 -5.10
CA LEU A 158 -10.89 -9.61 -5.57
C LEU A 158 -11.68 -8.77 -6.59
N SER A 159 -11.34 -7.48 -6.77
CA SER A 159 -12.01 -6.58 -7.71
C SER A 159 -11.04 -5.62 -8.39
N PHE A 160 -11.02 -5.63 -9.73
CA PHE A 160 -10.28 -4.63 -10.51
C PHE A 160 -10.86 -3.22 -10.41
N ARG A 161 -12.12 -3.06 -9.98
CA ARG A 161 -12.76 -1.76 -9.78
C ARG A 161 -12.44 -1.21 -8.40
N VAL A 162 -12.09 0.07 -8.34
CA VAL A 162 -12.02 0.85 -7.11
C VAL A 162 -13.41 1.41 -6.84
N LEU A 163 -13.99 1.05 -5.71
CA LEU A 163 -15.37 1.40 -5.34
C LEU A 163 -15.41 1.95 -3.91
N PRO A 164 -16.33 2.87 -3.58
CA PRO A 164 -16.62 3.19 -2.18
C PRO A 164 -16.98 1.94 -1.40
N PHE A 165 -16.58 1.87 -0.13
CA PHE A 165 -16.85 0.71 0.74
C PHE A 165 -18.36 0.47 0.89
N SER A 166 -19.18 1.52 0.88
CA SER A 166 -20.64 1.44 0.88
C SER A 166 -21.24 0.73 -0.33
N LYS A 167 -20.45 0.47 -1.38
CA LYS A 167 -20.83 -0.33 -2.56
C LYS A 167 -20.23 -1.74 -2.57
N ARG A 168 -19.50 -2.13 -1.52
CA ARG A 168 -18.94 -3.47 -1.31
C ARG A 168 -19.81 -4.26 -0.34
N ASP A 169 -20.95 -4.74 -0.83
CA ASP A 169 -21.89 -5.55 -0.05
C ASP A 169 -21.34 -6.92 0.35
N ASP A 170 -20.30 -7.35 -0.36
CA ASP A 170 -19.53 -8.55 -0.10
C ASP A 170 -18.51 -8.38 1.05
N LEU A 171 -18.21 -7.16 1.48
CA LEU A 171 -17.23 -6.89 2.54
C LEU A 171 -17.89 -6.33 3.81
N THR A 172 -17.41 -6.75 4.97
CA THR A 172 -17.78 -6.17 6.27
C THR A 172 -16.53 -5.67 7.00
N PRO A 173 -16.50 -4.41 7.47
CA PRO A 173 -15.37 -3.84 8.21
C PRO A 173 -14.97 -4.64 9.46
N VAL A 174 -13.67 -4.69 9.76
CA VAL A 174 -13.15 -5.15 11.06
C VAL A 174 -12.30 -4.05 11.68
N VAL A 175 -11.16 -3.72 11.07
CA VAL A 175 -10.25 -2.66 11.54
C VAL A 175 -9.44 -2.11 10.37
N ALA A 176 -9.13 -0.81 10.40
CA ALA A 176 -8.25 -0.15 9.45
C ALA A 176 -7.03 0.42 10.16
N PHE A 177 -5.83 0.29 9.59
CA PHE A 177 -4.58 0.75 10.19
C PHE A 177 -3.55 1.18 9.15
N ASN A 178 -2.61 2.02 9.57
CA ASN A 178 -1.44 2.40 8.79
C ASN A 178 -0.24 2.63 9.72
N GLU A 179 0.82 3.26 9.22
CA GLU A 179 2.00 3.64 10.01
C GLU A 179 1.74 4.55 11.22
N LEU A 180 0.58 5.22 11.27
CA LEU A 180 0.32 6.31 12.21
C LEU A 180 -0.73 5.95 13.26
N ASN A 181 -1.77 5.21 12.87
CA ASN A 181 -2.92 4.94 13.71
C ASN A 181 -3.74 3.77 13.19
N ALA A 182 -4.58 3.23 14.08
CA ALA A 182 -5.64 2.30 13.75
C ALA A 182 -7.00 2.86 14.14
N TYR A 183 -8.04 2.44 13.41
CA TYR A 183 -9.41 2.85 13.59
C TYR A 183 -10.37 1.67 13.42
N GLU A 184 -11.44 1.69 14.19
CA GLU A 184 -12.69 1.08 13.72
C GLU A 184 -13.33 1.95 12.63
N PHE A 185 -14.11 1.31 11.78
CA PHE A 185 -14.81 1.99 10.71
C PHE A 185 -16.08 1.23 10.32
N THR A 186 -16.99 1.95 9.69
CA THR A 186 -18.20 1.41 9.05
C THR A 186 -18.03 1.50 7.54
N LYS A 187 -19.01 1.00 6.78
CA LYS A 187 -18.99 1.16 5.31
C LYS A 187 -19.03 2.63 4.88
N ASP A 188 -19.50 3.53 5.74
CA ASP A 188 -19.75 4.93 5.39
C ASP A 188 -18.71 5.90 5.92
N LYS A 189 -17.92 5.53 6.94
CA LYS A 189 -16.93 6.41 7.59
C LYS A 189 -16.05 5.69 8.60
N PHE A 190 -14.92 6.32 8.92
CA PHE A 190 -14.09 5.99 10.09
C PHE A 190 -14.80 6.45 11.37
N THR A 191 -14.63 5.72 12.47
CA THR A 191 -15.34 6.00 13.74
C THR A 191 -14.39 6.33 14.87
N GLN A 192 -13.80 5.33 15.50
CA GLN A 192 -13.01 5.50 16.72
C GLN A 192 -11.55 5.08 16.51
N LEU A 193 -10.63 5.83 17.11
CA LEU A 193 -9.23 5.43 17.24
C LEU A 193 -9.16 4.19 18.13
N VAL A 194 -8.38 3.20 17.71
CA VAL A 194 -8.15 1.97 18.46
C VAL A 194 -6.68 1.62 18.47
N THR A 195 -6.29 0.77 19.42
CA THR A 195 -4.99 0.09 19.42
C THR A 195 -5.22 -1.35 18.97
N ILE A 196 -4.45 -1.81 17.99
CA ILE A 196 -4.45 -3.21 17.60
C ILE A 196 -3.56 -3.98 18.57
N ASP A 197 -4.11 -4.99 19.22
CA ASP A 197 -3.34 -5.99 19.94
C ASP A 197 -2.70 -6.95 18.94
N TRP A 198 -1.46 -6.65 18.56
CA TRP A 198 -0.63 -7.50 17.71
C TRP A 198 -0.03 -8.69 18.48
N GLN A 199 -0.39 -8.87 19.74
CA GLN A 199 0.28 -9.76 20.69
C GLN A 199 1.79 -9.48 20.67
N ASN A 200 2.61 -10.52 20.48
CA ASN A 200 4.07 -10.42 20.33
C ASN A 200 4.53 -10.46 18.87
N ASN A 201 3.62 -10.31 17.91
CA ASN A 201 3.90 -10.50 16.49
C ASN A 201 3.28 -9.41 15.61
N ASN A 202 3.75 -8.17 15.77
CA ASN A 202 3.32 -7.07 14.90
C ASN A 202 3.87 -7.26 13.48
N LYS A 203 3.07 -7.93 12.63
CA LYS A 203 3.40 -8.21 11.24
C LYS A 203 3.63 -6.93 10.44
N TRP A 204 2.85 -5.88 10.72
CA TRP A 204 3.00 -4.59 10.05
C TRP A 204 4.32 -3.90 10.41
N ASP A 205 4.68 -3.81 11.69
CA ASP A 205 5.96 -3.22 12.11
C ASP A 205 7.15 -3.99 11.54
N ARG A 206 7.04 -5.31 11.39
CA ARG A 206 8.07 -6.12 10.72
C ARG A 206 8.23 -5.72 9.26
N VAL A 207 7.13 -5.57 8.51
CA VAL A 207 7.19 -5.06 7.12
C VAL A 207 7.81 -3.67 7.07
N LEU A 208 7.38 -2.75 7.95
CA LEU A 208 7.94 -1.39 8.01
C LEU A 208 9.44 -1.39 8.32
N ASN A 209 9.89 -2.21 9.27
CA ASN A 209 11.31 -2.34 9.59
C ASN A 209 12.10 -2.88 8.40
N ARG A 210 11.59 -3.91 7.73
CA ARG A 210 12.22 -4.51 6.55
C ARG A 210 12.34 -3.50 5.41
N VAL A 211 11.27 -2.76 5.12
CA VAL A 211 11.24 -1.74 4.07
C VAL A 211 12.11 -0.52 4.40
N TYR A 212 11.95 0.08 5.59
CA TYR A 212 12.57 1.37 5.91
C TYR A 212 13.95 1.29 6.56
N LYS A 213 14.27 0.19 7.25
CA LYS A 213 15.55 0.04 7.98
C LYS A 213 16.47 -0.95 7.29
N LEU A 214 15.95 -2.08 6.84
CA LEU A 214 16.75 -3.12 6.20
C LEU A 214 16.85 -2.97 4.69
N ASN A 215 16.03 -2.08 4.10
CA ASN A 215 15.95 -1.88 2.65
C ASN A 215 15.69 -3.20 1.91
N GLU A 216 14.76 -3.99 2.43
CA GLU A 216 14.18 -5.19 1.79
C GLU A 216 12.89 -4.89 1.03
#